data_AF-A0A9N9Q617-F1
#
_entry.id   AF-A0A9N9Q617-F1
#
_cell.length_a   1.000
_cell.length_b   1.000
_cell.length_c   1.000
_cell.angle_alpha   90.00
_cell.angle_beta   90.00
_cell.angle_gamma   90.00
#
_symmetry.space_group_name_H-M   'P 1'
#
loop_
_entity.id
_entity.type
_entity.pdbx_description
1 polymer ?
#
loop_
_entity_poly.entity_id
_entity_poly.type
_entity_poly.pdbx_seq_one_letter_code
_entity_poly.pdbx_strand_id
1 'polypeptide(L)'
;MSDTKATPPKFNLGEQSTVTIKVTSKAKTQTFIVHKSFICYYSPFFAAAFNGSFKEGETQHLDLEDVHPSAFAAFIHWLYTQRILHQRGDLGPGATMGDVVELWALGDRFLVPRLSNEVLKILSCQDWFLYPQNTSAYLWRRIYETTTKGSKLRRFMIRIGSEVLFDRGYAKDQVALEKYPHEMPADAIAWRRDYHVTEGIYFGELDWPVDDETLRKYYLDENEFPRV
;
A
#
# COMPACT_ATOMS: atom_id res chain seq x y z
N MET A 1 10.72 -0.70 31.26
CA MET A 1 10.23 -2.07 30.96
C MET A 1 10.69 -2.37 29.55
N SER A 2 11.45 -3.43 29.35
CA SER A 2 12.10 -3.75 28.07
C SER A 2 11.07 -4.21 27.04
N ASP A 3 10.90 -3.44 25.98
CA ASP A 3 10.22 -3.89 24.75
C ASP A 3 11.02 -5.03 24.11
N THR A 4 10.77 -6.26 24.52
CA THR A 4 11.19 -7.44 23.76
C THR A 4 10.37 -7.49 22.49
N LYS A 5 10.83 -6.79 21.44
CA LYS A 5 10.33 -7.02 20.08
C LYS A 5 10.50 -8.50 19.76
N ALA A 6 9.40 -9.19 19.47
CA ALA A 6 9.40 -10.59 19.11
C ALA A 6 10.43 -10.86 18.00
N THR A 7 11.13 -11.99 18.06
CA THR A 7 12.16 -12.36 17.07
C THR A 7 11.51 -13.00 15.84
N PRO A 8 11.98 -12.73 14.60
CA PRO A 8 11.45 -13.36 13.41
C PRO A 8 11.54 -14.90 13.46
N PRO A 9 10.55 -15.62 12.92
CA PRO A 9 10.59 -17.07 12.80
C PRO A 9 11.82 -17.52 12.02
N LYS A 10 12.41 -18.65 12.41
CA LYS A 10 13.52 -19.28 11.69
C LYS A 10 13.06 -20.60 11.11
N PHE A 11 13.38 -20.86 9.85
CA PHE A 11 12.96 -22.08 9.14
C PHE A 11 13.39 -23.39 9.82
N ASN A 12 14.49 -23.37 10.57
CA ASN A 12 15.03 -24.55 11.25
C ASN A 12 14.55 -24.70 12.72
N LEU A 13 13.61 -23.89 13.19
CA LEU A 13 13.12 -23.94 14.56
C LEU A 13 11.58 -23.97 14.58
N GLY A 14 11.01 -24.99 15.25
CA GLY A 14 9.57 -25.11 15.49
C GLY A 14 8.80 -25.90 14.42
N GLU A 15 7.47 -25.87 14.54
CA GLU A 15 6.54 -26.56 13.64
C GLU A 15 6.45 -25.84 12.29
N GLN A 16 6.68 -26.58 11.20
CA GLN A 16 6.65 -26.06 9.82
C GLN A 16 5.23 -26.17 9.21
N SER A 17 4.21 -25.83 9.98
CA SER A 17 2.84 -25.84 9.48
C SER A 17 2.64 -24.78 8.40
N THR A 18 1.80 -25.09 7.43
CA THR A 18 1.48 -24.20 6.32
C THR A 18 -0.02 -23.89 6.30
N VAL A 19 -0.34 -22.72 5.75
CA VAL A 19 -1.71 -22.27 5.48
C VAL A 19 -1.88 -22.11 3.98
N THR A 20 -3.10 -22.34 3.50
CA THR A 20 -3.46 -22.19 2.09
C THR A 20 -4.31 -20.94 1.91
N ILE A 21 -3.84 -20.01 1.08
CA ILE A 21 -4.53 -18.74 0.83
C ILE A 21 -4.87 -18.67 -0.65
N LYS A 22 -6.15 -18.60 -0.96
CA LYS A 22 -6.64 -18.46 -2.33
C LYS A 22 -7.03 -17.02 -2.56
N VAL A 23 -6.31 -16.35 -3.45
CA VAL A 23 -6.62 -14.96 -3.85
C VAL A 23 -7.35 -14.96 -5.17
N THR A 24 -8.41 -14.15 -5.25
CA THR A 24 -9.22 -13.99 -6.47
C THR A 24 -9.39 -12.52 -6.78
N SER A 25 -9.15 -12.14 -8.03
CA SER A 25 -9.44 -10.80 -8.56
C SER A 25 -10.00 -10.92 -9.96
N LYS A 26 -11.26 -10.50 -10.14
CA LYS A 26 -12.00 -10.65 -11.40
C LYS A 26 -11.96 -12.11 -11.89
N ALA A 27 -11.37 -12.38 -13.05
CA ALA A 27 -11.26 -13.71 -13.64
C ALA A 27 -9.94 -14.43 -13.32
N LYS A 28 -9.10 -13.89 -12.44
CA LYS A 28 -7.82 -14.50 -12.05
C LYS A 28 -7.90 -15.02 -10.63
N THR A 29 -7.56 -16.30 -10.46
CA THR A 29 -7.46 -16.96 -9.15
C THR A 29 -6.08 -17.60 -9.03
N GLN A 30 -5.47 -17.47 -7.87
CA GLN A 30 -4.20 -18.15 -7.56
C GLN A 30 -4.19 -18.60 -6.10
N THR A 31 -3.63 -19.78 -5.86
CA THR A 31 -3.46 -20.33 -4.51
C THR A 31 -2.00 -20.22 -4.08
N PHE A 32 -1.79 -19.78 -2.85
CA PHE A 32 -0.49 -19.63 -2.20
C PHE A 32 -0.44 -20.55 -0.98
N ILE A 33 0.68 -21.26 -0.81
CA ILE A 33 0.97 -22.03 0.40
C ILE A 33 2.07 -21.30 1.14
N VAL A 34 1.82 -20.94 2.40
CA VAL A 34 2.69 -20.04 3.19
C VAL A 34 2.94 -20.65 4.55
N HIS A 35 4.14 -20.50 5.11
CA HIS A 35 4.43 -20.93 6.47
C HIS A 35 3.59 -20.11 7.46
N LYS A 36 2.81 -20.82 8.27
CA LYS A 36 1.89 -20.22 9.24
C LYS A 36 2.62 -19.30 10.22
N SER A 37 3.74 -19.79 10.76
CA SER A 37 4.57 -19.03 11.72
C SER A 37 5.01 -17.68 11.17
N PHE A 38 5.40 -17.64 9.89
CA PHE A 38 5.84 -16.43 9.20
C PHE A 38 4.68 -15.45 8.98
N ILE A 39 3.57 -15.90 8.39
CA ILE A 39 2.46 -14.99 8.07
C ILE A 39 1.75 -14.46 9.32
N CYS A 40 1.60 -15.28 10.36
CA CYS A 40 1.01 -14.84 11.62
C CYS A 40 1.93 -13.88 12.39
N TYR A 41 3.26 -14.10 12.38
CA TYR A 41 4.21 -13.21 13.05
C TYR A 41 4.19 -11.79 12.46
N TYR A 42 4.13 -11.67 11.13
CA TYR A 42 4.16 -10.36 10.46
C TYR A 42 2.79 -9.68 10.35
N SER A 43 1.69 -10.42 10.46
CA SER A 43 0.34 -9.90 10.28
C SER A 43 -0.60 -10.37 11.37
N PRO A 44 -1.02 -9.45 12.25
CA PRO A 44 -2.05 -9.73 13.25
C PRO A 44 -3.38 -10.18 12.66
N PHE A 45 -3.73 -9.71 11.45
CA PHE A 45 -4.89 -10.19 10.71
C PHE A 45 -4.82 -11.71 10.48
N PHE A 46 -3.70 -12.21 9.93
CA PHE A 46 -3.53 -13.64 9.69
C PHE A 46 -3.31 -14.43 10.98
N ALA A 47 -2.70 -13.83 12.01
CA ALA A 47 -2.61 -14.44 13.34
C ALA A 47 -4.01 -14.69 13.93
N ALA A 48 -4.89 -13.70 13.87
CA ALA A 48 -6.28 -13.82 14.33
C ALA A 48 -7.05 -14.87 13.50
N ALA A 49 -6.87 -14.88 12.18
CA ALA A 49 -7.55 -15.81 11.29
C ALA A 49 -7.14 -17.28 11.54
N PHE A 50 -5.84 -17.57 11.61
CA PHE A 50 -5.36 -18.96 11.63
C PHE A 50 -5.12 -19.54 13.03
N ASN A 51 -5.11 -18.71 14.08
CA ASN A 51 -5.02 -19.17 15.47
C ASN A 51 -6.34 -19.00 16.25
N GLY A 52 -7.38 -18.48 15.59
CA GLY A 52 -8.73 -18.38 16.17
C GLY A 52 -9.52 -19.69 16.08
N SER A 53 -10.75 -19.66 16.61
CA SER A 53 -11.70 -20.77 16.58
C SER A 53 -12.71 -20.69 15.42
N PHE A 54 -12.43 -19.86 14.42
CA PHE A 54 -13.26 -19.75 13.21
C PHE A 54 -12.83 -20.79 12.17
N LYS A 55 -13.60 -20.90 11.09
CA LYS A 55 -13.38 -21.87 10.00
C LYS A 55 -11.94 -21.83 9.49
N GLU A 56 -11.36 -20.65 9.37
CA GLU A 56 -9.99 -20.43 8.91
C GLU A 56 -8.96 -21.04 9.86
N GLY A 57 -9.21 -20.97 11.17
CA GLY A 57 -8.38 -21.58 12.21
C GLY A 57 -8.49 -23.10 12.26
N GLU A 58 -9.63 -23.68 11.89
CA GLU A 58 -9.78 -25.13 11.80
C GLU A 58 -9.21 -25.68 10.49
N THR A 59 -9.53 -25.03 9.38
CA THR A 59 -9.19 -25.50 8.02
C THR A 59 -7.81 -25.08 7.56
N GLN A 60 -7.18 -24.10 8.22
CA GLN A 60 -5.93 -23.48 7.80
C GLN A 60 -6.01 -22.95 6.34
N HIS A 61 -7.21 -22.53 5.95
CA HIS A 61 -7.54 -22.06 4.61
C HIS A 61 -8.23 -20.69 4.68
N LEU A 62 -7.84 -19.76 3.81
CA LEU A 62 -8.47 -18.45 3.70
C LEU A 62 -8.67 -18.07 2.23
N ASP A 63 -9.90 -17.70 1.90
CA ASP A 63 -10.25 -17.12 0.61
C ASP A 63 -10.22 -15.59 0.72
N LEU A 64 -9.43 -14.95 -0.15
CA LEU A 64 -9.32 -13.50 -0.25
C LEU A 64 -9.86 -13.03 -1.60
N GLU A 65 -11.02 -12.40 -1.56
CA GLU A 65 -11.63 -11.74 -2.71
C GLU A 65 -11.06 -10.32 -2.91
N ASP A 66 -11.16 -9.86 -4.15
CA ASP A 66 -10.69 -8.56 -4.64
C ASP A 66 -9.19 -8.29 -4.40
N VAL A 67 -8.38 -9.35 -4.38
CA VAL A 67 -6.92 -9.27 -4.26
C VAL A 67 -6.26 -9.77 -5.53
N HIS A 68 -5.48 -8.91 -6.20
CA HIS A 68 -4.75 -9.34 -7.38
C HIS A 68 -3.58 -10.26 -7.01
N PRO A 69 -3.40 -11.41 -7.70
CA PRO A 69 -2.37 -12.37 -7.35
C PRO A 69 -0.93 -11.82 -7.31
N SER A 70 -0.58 -10.87 -8.18
CA SER A 70 0.75 -10.24 -8.18
C SER A 70 1.01 -9.38 -6.93
N ALA A 71 0.03 -8.59 -6.49
CA ALA A 71 0.16 -7.81 -5.26
C ALA A 71 0.33 -8.72 -4.04
N PHE A 72 -0.43 -9.83 -3.98
CA PHE A 72 -0.28 -10.81 -2.90
C PHE A 72 1.06 -11.55 -2.99
N ALA A 73 1.53 -11.90 -4.18
CA ALA A 73 2.86 -12.49 -4.36
C ALA A 73 3.97 -11.54 -3.86
N ALA A 74 3.85 -10.23 -4.12
CA ALA A 74 4.78 -9.22 -3.61
C ALA A 74 4.71 -9.12 -2.06
N PHE A 75 3.51 -9.22 -1.48
CA PHE A 75 3.34 -9.31 -0.03
C PHE A 75 4.06 -10.53 0.56
N ILE A 76 3.88 -11.72 -0.02
CA ILE A 76 4.55 -12.94 0.42
C ILE A 76 6.07 -12.83 0.26
N HIS A 77 6.55 -12.26 -0.85
CA HIS A 77 7.97 -12.00 -1.04
C HIS A 77 8.53 -11.11 0.07
N TRP A 78 7.86 -9.99 0.36
CA TRP A 78 8.26 -9.08 1.44
C TRP A 78 8.23 -9.77 2.80
N LEU A 79 7.24 -10.60 3.05
CA LEU A 79 7.10 -11.34 4.30
C LEU A 79 8.33 -12.22 4.58
N TYR A 80 8.84 -12.92 3.56
CA TYR A 80 10.04 -13.76 3.72
C TYR A 80 11.38 -13.00 3.67
N THR A 81 11.46 -11.91 2.92
CA THR A 81 12.75 -11.22 2.64
C THR A 81 12.92 -9.89 3.35
N GLN A 82 11.81 -9.33 3.87
CA GLN A 82 11.69 -7.95 4.35
C GLN A 82 12.18 -6.93 3.32
N ARG A 83 11.95 -7.23 2.04
CA ARG A 83 12.33 -6.39 0.90
C ARG A 83 11.18 -6.32 -0.10
N ILE A 84 10.85 -5.10 -0.50
CA ILE A 84 9.93 -4.85 -1.61
C ILE A 84 10.76 -4.91 -2.90
N LEU A 85 10.41 -5.84 -3.78
CA LEU A 85 10.90 -5.80 -5.15
C LEU A 85 10.18 -4.65 -5.84
N HIS A 86 10.92 -3.69 -6.40
CA HIS A 86 10.31 -2.50 -7.01
C HIS A 86 11.04 -2.02 -8.25
N GLN A 87 12.19 -2.63 -8.61
CA GLN A 87 12.83 -2.29 -9.87
C GLN A 87 12.03 -2.92 -11.01
N ARG A 88 11.97 -2.22 -12.14
CA ARG A 88 11.31 -2.67 -13.36
C ARG A 88 12.01 -3.93 -13.87
N GLY A 89 11.53 -5.09 -13.44
CA GLY A 89 12.13 -6.40 -13.70
C GLY A 89 12.05 -7.37 -12.51
N ASP A 90 12.16 -6.86 -11.28
CA ASP A 90 12.21 -7.70 -10.07
C ASP A 90 10.84 -8.24 -9.66
N LEU A 91 9.78 -7.47 -9.89
CA LEU A 91 8.39 -7.92 -9.68
C LEU A 91 7.88 -8.85 -10.79
N GLY A 92 8.77 -9.25 -11.72
CA GLY A 92 8.45 -10.03 -12.91
C GLY A 92 7.93 -9.19 -14.08
N PRO A 93 7.85 -9.78 -15.28
CA PRO A 93 7.25 -9.14 -16.44
C PRO A 93 5.76 -8.82 -16.16
N GLY A 94 5.39 -7.55 -16.25
CA GLY A 94 3.99 -7.10 -16.13
C GLY A 94 3.62 -6.43 -14.81
N ALA A 95 4.55 -6.29 -13.86
CA ALA A 95 4.31 -5.50 -12.66
C ALA A 95 4.11 -4.02 -12.97
N THR A 96 3.04 -3.47 -12.41
CA THR A 96 2.55 -2.12 -12.65
C THR A 96 2.59 -1.29 -11.37
N MET A 97 2.49 0.04 -11.48
CA MET A 97 2.28 0.88 -10.30
C MET A 97 0.97 0.54 -9.55
N GLY A 98 -0.02 -0.01 -10.27
CA GLY A 98 -1.22 -0.56 -9.66
C GLY A 98 -0.88 -1.62 -8.61
N ASP A 99 0.11 -2.48 -8.87
CA ASP A 99 0.56 -3.50 -7.92
C ASP A 99 1.22 -2.89 -6.69
N VAL A 100 1.94 -1.77 -6.84
CA VAL A 100 2.56 -1.06 -5.70
C VAL A 100 1.49 -0.41 -4.82
N VAL A 101 0.49 0.23 -5.42
CA VAL A 101 -0.67 0.79 -4.70
C VAL A 101 -1.47 -0.32 -4.01
N GLU A 102 -1.68 -1.44 -4.69
CA GLU A 102 -2.36 -2.60 -4.10
C GLU A 102 -1.53 -3.20 -2.96
N LEU A 103 -0.21 -3.28 -3.08
CA LEU A 103 0.66 -3.75 -2.01
C LEU A 103 0.57 -2.84 -0.77
N TRP A 104 0.51 -1.53 -0.95
CA TRP A 104 0.24 -0.60 0.16
C TRP A 104 -1.09 -0.92 0.85
N ALA A 105 -2.15 -1.11 0.06
CA ALA A 105 -3.49 -1.40 0.57
C ALA A 105 -3.57 -2.77 1.25
N LEU A 106 -2.79 -3.77 0.80
CA LEU A 106 -2.65 -5.05 1.49
C LEU A 106 -1.94 -4.89 2.83
N GLY A 107 -0.91 -4.06 2.91
CA GLY A 107 -0.25 -3.74 4.18
C GLY A 107 -1.23 -3.14 5.19
N ASP A 108 -2.10 -2.22 4.76
CA ASP A 108 -3.14 -1.63 5.58
C ASP A 108 -4.20 -2.68 5.99
N ARG A 109 -4.74 -3.43 5.01
CA ARG A 109 -5.74 -4.49 5.21
C ARG A 109 -5.26 -5.61 6.14
N PHE A 110 -3.99 -5.99 6.05
CA PHE A 110 -3.41 -7.08 6.83
C PHE A 110 -2.74 -6.61 8.12
N LEU A 111 -2.92 -5.34 8.51
CA LEU A 111 -2.38 -4.77 9.73
C LEU A 111 -0.85 -4.89 9.79
N VAL A 112 -0.19 -4.55 8.67
CA VAL A 112 1.27 -4.52 8.53
C VAL A 112 1.73 -3.08 8.19
N PRO A 113 1.62 -2.12 9.14
CA PRO A 113 1.96 -0.70 8.92
C PRO A 113 3.34 -0.49 8.30
N ARG A 114 4.33 -1.29 8.74
CA ARG A 114 5.70 -1.22 8.23
C ARG A 114 5.78 -1.44 6.73
N LEU A 115 5.04 -2.41 6.19
CA LEU A 115 5.00 -2.64 4.75
C LEU A 115 4.42 -1.42 4.02
N SER A 116 3.28 -0.91 4.49
CA SER A 116 2.66 0.28 3.92
C SER A 116 3.59 1.51 3.97
N ASN A 117 4.33 1.68 5.06
CA ASN A 117 5.32 2.76 5.21
C ASN A 117 6.51 2.59 4.26
N GLU A 118 7.04 1.38 4.11
CA GLU A 118 8.10 1.07 3.14
C GLU A 118 7.62 1.29 1.70
N VAL A 119 6.38 0.92 1.37
CA VAL A 119 5.78 1.23 0.06
C VAL A 119 5.66 2.74 -0.15
N LEU A 120 5.24 3.51 0.86
CA LEU A 120 5.19 4.98 0.76
C LEU A 120 6.56 5.59 0.50
N LYS A 121 7.63 5.09 1.13
CA LYS A 121 9.02 5.51 0.87
C LYS A 121 9.43 5.27 -0.57
N ILE A 122 9.01 4.13 -1.12
CA ILE A 122 9.26 3.83 -2.54
C ILE A 122 8.53 4.83 -3.43
N LEU A 123 7.24 5.05 -3.14
CA LEU A 123 6.41 5.98 -3.90
C LEU A 123 6.98 7.40 -3.83
N SER A 124 7.57 7.83 -2.71
CA SER A 124 8.13 9.17 -2.50
C SER A 124 9.51 9.43 -3.13
N CYS A 125 10.19 8.37 -3.59
CA CYS A 125 11.50 8.47 -4.25
C CYS A 125 11.41 8.37 -5.78
N GLN A 126 10.32 7.82 -6.31
CA GLN A 126 10.06 7.65 -7.74
C GLN A 126 9.48 8.91 -8.41
N ASP A 127 10.32 9.71 -9.06
CA ASP A 127 9.92 10.94 -9.77
C ASP A 127 8.90 10.70 -10.91
N TRP A 128 8.67 9.43 -11.26
CA TRP A 128 7.70 9.00 -12.26
C TRP A 128 6.31 9.63 -12.07
N PHE A 129 5.84 9.85 -10.83
CA PHE A 129 4.54 10.48 -10.54
C PHE A 129 4.46 11.95 -10.95
N LEU A 130 5.62 12.60 -11.12
CA LEU A 130 5.71 13.99 -11.54
C LEU A 130 5.48 14.16 -13.03
N TYR A 131 5.46 13.04 -13.75
CA TYR A 131 5.21 13.00 -15.18
C TYR A 131 3.73 12.65 -15.45
N PRO A 132 2.98 13.50 -16.15
CA PRO A 132 1.53 13.38 -16.29
C PRO A 132 1.06 12.09 -16.98
N GLN A 133 1.87 11.54 -17.89
CA GLN A 133 1.58 10.28 -18.57
C GLN A 133 1.51 9.07 -17.61
N ASN A 134 2.05 9.25 -16.41
CA ASN A 134 2.17 8.21 -15.39
C ASN A 134 1.01 8.28 -14.37
N THR A 135 0.44 9.45 -14.13
CA THR A 135 -0.74 9.65 -13.24
C THR A 135 -2.07 9.48 -13.99
N SER A 136 -2.26 8.35 -14.68
CA SER A 136 -3.47 8.11 -15.45
C SER A 136 -4.74 8.07 -14.57
N ALA A 137 -5.89 8.43 -15.14
CA ALA A 137 -7.18 8.33 -14.46
C ALA A 137 -7.50 6.91 -13.95
N TYR A 138 -6.96 5.87 -14.61
CA TYR A 138 -7.06 4.50 -14.13
C TYR A 138 -6.36 4.29 -12.79
N LEU A 139 -5.12 4.80 -12.63
CA LEU A 139 -4.37 4.68 -11.38
C LEU A 139 -5.09 5.40 -10.23
N TRP A 140 -5.59 6.61 -10.48
CA TRP A 140 -6.40 7.35 -9.51
C TRP A 140 -7.65 6.61 -9.11
N ARG A 141 -8.36 6.02 -10.08
CA ARG A 141 -9.52 5.18 -9.79
C ARG A 141 -9.16 4.00 -8.91
N ARG A 142 -8.07 3.30 -9.23
CA ARG A 142 -7.58 2.20 -8.38
C ARG A 142 -7.29 2.68 -6.96
N ILE A 143 -6.59 3.80 -6.76
CA ILE A 143 -6.31 4.36 -5.42
C ILE A 143 -7.61 4.63 -4.64
N TYR A 144 -8.62 5.20 -5.29
CA TYR A 144 -9.90 5.51 -4.65
C TYR A 144 -10.76 4.26 -4.39
N GLU A 145 -10.67 3.24 -5.25
CA GLU A 145 -11.34 1.94 -5.08
C GLU A 145 -10.69 1.09 -3.98
N THR A 146 -9.36 1.13 -3.84
CA THR A 146 -8.61 0.26 -2.91
C THR A 146 -8.41 0.86 -1.52
N THR A 147 -8.66 2.17 -1.35
CA THR A 147 -8.43 2.85 -0.08
C THR A 147 -9.69 3.50 0.45
N THR A 148 -9.79 3.64 1.77
CA THR A 148 -10.88 4.40 2.42
C THR A 148 -10.64 5.91 2.34
N LYS A 149 -11.70 6.69 2.56
CA LYS A 149 -11.63 8.15 2.63
C LYS A 149 -10.67 8.56 3.75
N GLY A 150 -9.72 9.44 3.42
CA GLY A 150 -8.73 9.95 4.38
C GLY A 150 -7.55 9.01 4.66
N SER A 151 -7.46 7.85 3.96
CA SER A 151 -6.30 6.96 4.07
C SER A 151 -5.00 7.71 3.81
N LYS A 152 -3.92 7.29 4.49
CA LYS A 152 -2.64 7.98 4.36
C LYS A 152 -2.10 7.96 2.93
N LEU A 153 -2.29 6.85 2.21
CA LEU A 153 -1.95 6.78 0.79
C LEU A 153 -2.74 7.78 -0.04
N ARG A 154 -4.07 7.84 0.11
CA ARG A 154 -4.90 8.78 -0.65
C ARG A 154 -4.46 10.22 -0.40
N ARG A 155 -4.18 10.58 0.86
CA ARG A 155 -3.68 11.92 1.22
C ARG A 155 -2.29 12.21 0.65
N PHE A 156 -1.39 11.22 0.64
CA PHE A 156 -0.06 11.36 0.03
C PHE A 156 -0.16 11.52 -1.48
N MET A 157 -0.96 10.66 -2.13
CA MET A 157 -1.22 10.73 -3.56
C MET A 157 -1.83 12.07 -3.95
N ILE A 158 -2.80 12.57 -3.19
CA ILE A 158 -3.39 13.90 -3.42
C ILE A 158 -2.32 14.99 -3.33
N ARG A 159 -1.41 14.97 -2.34
CA ARG A 159 -0.30 15.93 -2.28
C ARG A 159 0.50 15.96 -3.58
N ILE A 160 1.00 14.79 -4.01
CA ILE A 160 1.83 14.68 -5.21
C ILE A 160 1.03 15.03 -6.47
N GLY A 161 -0.20 14.53 -6.54
CA GLY A 161 -1.08 14.68 -7.68
C GLY A 161 -1.65 16.08 -7.85
N SER A 162 -1.91 16.81 -6.77
CA SER A 162 -2.52 18.13 -6.86
C SER A 162 -1.61 19.16 -7.49
N GLU A 163 -0.31 19.07 -7.20
CA GLU A 163 0.69 19.94 -7.81
C GLU A 163 0.87 19.62 -9.31
N VAL A 164 0.90 18.34 -9.66
CA VAL A 164 1.06 17.92 -11.06
C VAL A 164 -0.20 18.21 -11.86
N LEU A 165 -1.38 17.84 -11.38
CA LEU A 165 -2.62 17.86 -12.16
C LEU A 165 -3.26 19.25 -12.26
N PHE A 166 -3.24 20.02 -11.18
CA PHE A 166 -3.92 21.32 -11.13
C PHE A 166 -2.97 22.51 -11.40
N ASP A 167 -1.71 22.47 -10.94
CA ASP A 167 -0.78 23.61 -11.11
C ASP A 167 -0.04 23.61 -12.44
N ARG A 168 0.28 22.43 -13.00
CA ARG A 168 0.84 22.32 -14.36
C ARG A 168 -0.22 22.25 -15.48
N GLY A 169 -1.50 22.40 -15.12
CA GLY A 169 -2.58 22.66 -16.07
C GLY A 169 -3.15 21.44 -16.81
N TYR A 170 -3.04 20.23 -16.26
CA TYR A 170 -3.55 19.01 -16.90
C TYR A 170 -5.06 18.82 -16.74
N ALA A 171 -5.65 19.34 -15.67
CA ALA A 171 -7.10 19.38 -15.44
C ALA A 171 -7.77 20.63 -16.06
N LYS A 172 -7.34 21.08 -17.24
CA LYS A 172 -7.94 22.23 -17.95
C LYS A 172 -9.17 21.88 -18.79
N ASP A 173 -9.40 20.60 -19.07
CA ASP A 173 -10.53 20.11 -19.86
C ASP A 173 -11.53 19.35 -18.97
N GLN A 174 -12.80 19.77 -19.01
CA GLN A 174 -13.90 19.18 -18.25
C GLN A 174 -14.12 17.70 -18.62
N VAL A 175 -13.87 17.32 -19.87
CA VAL A 175 -13.97 15.92 -20.35
C VAL A 175 -12.84 15.04 -19.80
N ALA A 176 -11.68 15.63 -19.49
CA ALA A 176 -10.58 14.91 -18.86
C ALA A 176 -10.87 14.63 -17.37
N LEU A 177 -11.56 15.56 -16.67
CA LEU A 177 -11.95 15.43 -15.26
C LEU A 177 -12.96 14.31 -15.01
N GLU A 178 -13.90 14.06 -15.92
CA GLU A 178 -14.90 12.99 -15.81
C GLU A 178 -14.28 11.58 -15.73
N LYS A 179 -13.04 11.42 -16.18
CA LYS A 179 -12.34 10.12 -16.11
C LYS A 179 -11.80 9.82 -14.72
N TYR A 180 -11.57 10.84 -13.90
CA TYR A 180 -11.02 10.73 -12.55
C TYR A 180 -12.11 10.49 -11.50
N PRO A 181 -11.77 9.97 -10.31
CA PRO A 181 -12.73 9.79 -9.22
C PRO A 181 -13.42 11.10 -8.85
N HIS A 182 -14.75 11.09 -8.70
CA HIS A 182 -15.53 12.30 -8.39
C HIS A 182 -15.16 12.94 -7.03
N GLU A 183 -14.64 12.17 -6.08
CA GLU A 183 -14.16 12.67 -4.79
C GLU A 183 -12.82 13.41 -4.88
N MET A 184 -12.01 13.12 -5.91
CA MET A 184 -10.64 13.60 -6.01
C MET A 184 -10.50 15.13 -6.06
N PRO A 185 -11.32 15.88 -6.82
CA PRO A 185 -11.25 17.34 -6.81
C PRO A 185 -11.52 17.94 -5.42
N ALA A 186 -12.47 17.38 -4.67
CA ALA A 186 -12.79 17.85 -3.32
C ALA A 186 -11.64 17.60 -2.34
N ASP A 187 -11.02 16.41 -2.41
CA ASP A 187 -9.85 16.08 -1.59
C ASP A 187 -8.65 16.98 -1.92
N ALA A 188 -8.45 17.32 -3.20
CA ALA A 188 -7.39 18.24 -3.63
C ALA A 188 -7.62 19.68 -3.15
N ILE A 189 -8.86 20.17 -3.22
CA ILE A 189 -9.23 21.49 -2.68
C ILE A 189 -9.01 21.53 -1.16
N ALA A 190 -9.43 20.48 -0.45
CA ALA A 190 -9.22 20.37 0.99
C ALA A 190 -7.72 20.40 1.35
N TRP A 191 -6.90 19.61 0.63
CA TRP A 191 -5.46 19.63 0.81
C TRP A 191 -4.84 21.00 0.58
N ARG A 192 -5.22 21.70 -0.50
CA ARG A 192 -4.71 23.06 -0.80
C ARG A 192 -5.05 24.06 0.29
N ARG A 193 -6.30 24.05 0.76
CA ARG A 193 -6.74 24.92 1.85
C ARG A 193 -5.87 24.69 3.09
N ASP A 194 -5.65 23.43 3.45
CA ASP A 194 -4.88 23.09 4.63
C ASP A 194 -3.37 23.42 4.46
N TYR A 195 -2.82 23.30 3.24
CA TYR A 195 -1.42 23.59 2.93
C TYR A 195 -1.08 25.09 2.87
N HIS A 196 -1.95 25.90 2.26
CA HIS A 196 -1.75 27.35 2.14
C HIS A 196 -1.88 28.08 3.48
N VAL A 197 -2.56 27.49 4.47
CA VAL A 197 -2.64 28.04 5.83
C VAL A 197 -1.32 27.83 6.60
N THR A 198 -0.50 26.84 6.25
CA THR A 198 0.69 26.45 7.02
C THR A 198 2.02 26.99 6.49
N GLU A 199 2.20 27.19 5.17
CA GLU A 199 3.58 27.33 4.63
C GLU A 199 3.92 28.59 3.82
N GLY A 200 3.00 29.52 3.54
CA GLY A 200 3.35 30.78 2.87
C GLY A 200 3.91 30.59 1.45
N ILE A 201 3.06 30.85 0.45
CA ILE A 201 3.27 30.70 -0.99
C ILE A 201 4.73 30.85 -1.46
N TYR A 202 5.32 29.78 -2.00
CA TYR A 202 6.08 29.80 -3.26
C TYR A 202 5.91 28.47 -4.01
N PHE A 203 5.29 28.55 -5.19
CA PHE A 203 5.33 27.48 -6.20
C PHE A 203 6.74 27.48 -6.82
N GLY A 204 7.67 26.76 -6.20
CA GLY A 204 9.02 26.65 -6.71
C GLY A 204 9.76 25.58 -5.95
N GLU A 205 10.04 24.47 -6.64
CA GLU A 205 10.68 23.26 -6.13
C GLU A 205 9.74 22.41 -5.28
N LEU A 206 9.02 21.52 -5.97
CA LEU A 206 8.55 20.30 -5.35
C LEU A 206 9.79 19.63 -4.73
N ASP A 207 9.90 19.66 -3.40
CA ASP A 207 10.92 18.93 -2.64
C ASP A 207 10.77 17.44 -2.93
N TRP A 208 11.44 17.02 -4.00
CA TRP A 208 11.45 15.66 -4.51
C TRP A 208 12.89 15.18 -4.64
N PRO A 209 13.23 13.98 -4.10
CA PRO A 209 12.35 13.06 -3.39
C PRO A 209 11.83 13.65 -2.08
N VAL A 210 10.60 13.28 -1.68
CA VAL A 210 10.03 13.77 -0.42
C VAL A 210 10.83 13.16 0.73
N ASP A 211 11.36 14.00 1.60
CA ASP A 211 12.16 13.57 2.73
C ASP A 211 11.33 12.76 3.76
N ASP A 212 12.02 11.95 4.57
CA ASP A 212 11.37 11.06 5.56
C ASP A 212 10.58 11.85 6.61
N GLU A 213 11.04 13.04 7.01
CA GLU A 213 10.35 13.87 8.01
C GLU A 213 9.00 14.36 7.50
N THR A 214 8.96 14.85 6.25
CA THR A 214 7.72 15.21 5.56
C THR A 214 6.80 14.01 5.35
N LEU A 215 7.37 12.82 5.12
CA LEU A 215 6.62 11.60 4.88
C LEU A 215 5.96 11.03 6.14
N ARG A 216 6.51 11.29 7.35
CA ARG A 216 5.99 10.77 8.63
C ARG A 216 4.52 11.06 8.88
N LYS A 217 3.98 12.19 8.42
CA LYS A 217 2.54 12.50 8.56
C LYS A 217 1.63 11.54 7.77
N TYR A 218 2.21 10.81 6.82
CA TYR A 218 1.56 9.77 6.01
C TYR A 218 1.89 8.35 6.48
N TYR A 219 2.68 8.16 7.53
CA TYR A 219 2.89 6.81 8.06
C TYR A 219 1.71 6.31 8.87
N LEU A 220 1.49 5.01 8.74
CA LEU A 220 0.68 4.22 9.67
C LEU A 220 1.53 3.95 10.92
N ASP A 221 0.91 3.94 12.10
CA ASP A 221 1.63 3.71 13.35
C ASP A 221 2.03 2.24 13.46
N GLU A 222 3.35 1.97 13.47
CA GLU A 222 3.87 0.61 13.58
C GLU A 222 3.63 -0.02 14.96
N ASN A 223 3.31 0.78 15.98
CA ASN A 223 3.05 0.28 17.34
C ASN A 223 1.58 -0.06 17.58
N GLU A 224 0.68 0.37 16.69
CA GLU A 224 -0.76 0.07 16.80
C GLU A 224 -1.03 -1.44 16.67
N PHE A 225 -0.18 -2.14 15.91
CA PHE A 225 -0.32 -3.56 15.62
C PHE A 225 1.01 -4.31 15.87
N PRO A 226 1.33 -4.59 17.14
CA PRO A 226 2.58 -5.26 17.49
C PRO A 226 2.64 -6.66 16.89
N ARG A 227 3.86 -7.09 16.51
CA ARG A 227 4.12 -8.44 16.01
C ARG A 227 3.81 -9.46 17.11
N VAL A 228 3.24 -10.60 16.70
CA VAL A 228 2.84 -11.70 17.59
C VAL A 228 4.01 -12.62 17.89
#